data_AF-A0A1G1BW65-F1
#
_entry.id   AF-A0A1G1BW65-F1
#
_cell.length_a   1.000
_cell.length_b   1.000
_cell.length_c   1.000
_cell.angle_alpha   90.00
_cell.angle_beta   90.00
_cell.angle_gamma   90.00
#
_symmetry.space_group_name_H-M   'P 1'
#
loop_
_entity.id
_entity.type
_entity.pdbx_description
1 polymer ?
#
loop_
_entity_poly.entity_id
_entity_poly.type
_entity_poly.pdbx_seq_one_letter_code
_entity_poly.pdbx_strand_id
1 'polypeptide(L)'
;MQKILTFSLDDVAFDPAQVAQTLAEACDNRKQKSVVRGFFQIDEVVYAVLHERKPSQPAELYTLVPIEDTSSQSMVSMLEQRWEAGFDALGTVDLGDGTSYLLLARLQDAT
;
A
#
# COMPACT_ATOMS: atom_id res chain seq x y z
N MET A 1 15.47 -1.03 11.52
CA MET A 1 15.12 0.39 11.85
C MET A 1 13.76 0.73 11.24
N GLN A 2 12.90 1.50 11.92
CA GLN A 2 11.61 1.95 11.38
C GLN A 2 11.79 3.29 10.65
N LYS A 3 11.16 3.43 9.49
CA LYS A 3 11.06 4.68 8.71
C LYS A 3 9.58 4.99 8.48
N ILE A 4 9.28 6.27 8.32
CA ILE A 4 7.92 6.74 8.04
C ILE A 4 7.99 7.58 6.76
N LEU A 5 7.11 7.28 5.82
CA LEU A 5 6.81 8.14 4.68
C LEU A 5 5.42 8.74 4.86
N THR A 6 5.25 9.95 4.38
CA THR A 6 3.98 10.67 4.46
C THR A 6 3.57 11.13 3.08
N PHE A 7 2.28 11.04 2.79
CA PHE A 7 1.64 11.56 1.59
C PHE A 7 0.44 12.41 2.00
N SER A 8 0.10 13.42 1.22
CA SER A 8 -1.18 14.12 1.40
C SER A 8 -2.32 13.30 0.77
N LEU A 9 -3.56 13.53 1.20
CA LEU A 9 -4.73 12.98 0.50
C LEU A 9 -4.79 13.49 -0.95
N ASP A 10 -4.38 14.73 -1.21
CA ASP A 10 -4.32 15.30 -2.55
C ASP A 10 -3.38 14.50 -3.47
N ASP A 11 -2.21 14.07 -2.97
CA ASP A 11 -1.29 13.23 -3.73
C ASP A 11 -1.94 11.89 -4.12
N VAL A 12 -2.67 11.28 -3.17
CA VAL A 12 -3.37 10.01 -3.39
C VAL A 12 -4.54 10.18 -4.35
N ALA A 13 -5.29 11.28 -4.25
CA ALA A 13 -6.43 11.58 -5.11
C ALA A 13 -5.99 11.90 -6.54
N PHE A 14 -4.89 12.64 -6.69
CA PHE A 14 -4.38 13.08 -7.99
C PHE A 14 -3.69 11.95 -8.75
N ASP A 15 -2.79 11.21 -8.11
CA ASP A 15 -2.04 10.13 -8.74
C ASP A 15 -1.71 8.99 -7.76
N PRO A 16 -2.66 8.07 -7.51
CA PRO A 16 -2.43 6.94 -6.60
C PRO A 16 -1.35 5.97 -7.12
N ALA A 17 -1.13 5.91 -8.44
CA ALA A 17 -0.10 5.09 -9.03
C ALA A 17 1.30 5.65 -8.71
N GLN A 18 1.46 6.96 -8.78
CA GLN A 18 2.70 7.64 -8.38
C GLN A 18 3.00 7.45 -6.89
N VAL A 19 1.99 7.50 -6.00
CA VAL A 19 2.18 7.20 -4.58
C VAL A 19 2.69 5.76 -4.36
N ALA A 20 2.07 4.78 -5.03
CA ALA A 20 2.51 3.39 -4.97
C ALA A 20 3.93 3.19 -5.53
N GLN A 21 4.28 3.91 -6.61
CA GLN A 21 5.63 3.91 -7.17
C GLN A 21 6.66 4.51 -6.18
N THR A 22 6.35 5.65 -5.58
CA THR A 22 7.22 6.28 -4.58
C THR A 22 7.44 5.37 -3.37
N LEU A 23 6.41 4.62 -2.95
CA LEU A 23 6.55 3.57 -1.93
C LEU A 23 7.50 2.46 -2.38
N ALA A 24 7.34 1.95 -3.60
CA ALA A 24 8.19 0.90 -4.14
C ALA A 24 9.66 1.33 -4.25
N GLU A 25 9.92 2.54 -4.73
CA GLU A 25 11.27 3.12 -4.83
C GLU A 25 11.92 3.30 -3.45
N ALA A 26 11.14 3.74 -2.45
CA ALA A 26 11.64 3.87 -1.09
C ALA A 26 11.96 2.51 -0.46
N CYS A 27 11.16 1.48 -0.76
CA CYS A 27 11.42 0.10 -0.34
C CYS A 27 12.61 -0.54 -1.07
N ASP A 28 12.88 -0.14 -2.32
CA ASP A 28 13.99 -0.70 -3.12
C ASP A 28 15.31 0.09 -3.00
N ASN A 29 15.40 1.08 -2.12
CA ASN A 29 16.59 1.91 -1.97
C ASN A 29 17.88 1.07 -1.77
N ARG A 30 18.90 1.34 -2.61
CA ARG A 30 20.18 0.62 -2.64
C ARG A 30 20.91 0.56 -1.29
N LYS A 31 20.71 1.55 -0.43
CA LYS A 31 21.38 1.60 0.89
C LYS A 31 20.69 0.73 1.94
N GLN A 32 19.37 0.52 1.82
CA GLN A 32 18.61 -0.25 2.79
C GLN A 32 17.26 -0.67 2.19
N LYS A 33 17.13 -1.96 1.89
CA LYS A 33 15.88 -2.55 1.41
C LYS A 33 14.86 -2.54 2.56
N SER A 34 13.64 -2.12 2.26
CA SER A 34 12.56 -2.00 3.24
C SER A 34 11.29 -2.67 2.72
N VAL A 35 10.30 -2.83 3.59
CA VAL A 35 8.96 -3.36 3.30
C VAL A 35 7.92 -2.55 4.09
N VAL A 36 6.75 -2.34 3.49
CA VAL A 36 5.65 -1.67 4.17
C VAL A 36 5.04 -2.61 5.22
N ARG A 37 4.79 -2.09 6.41
CA ARG A 37 4.19 -2.82 7.55
C ARG A 37 3.00 -2.12 8.17
N GLY A 38 2.72 -0.89 7.75
CA GLY A 38 1.50 -0.19 8.09
C GLY A 38 1.22 0.86 7.03
N PHE A 39 -0.05 1.00 6.68
CA PHE A 39 -0.55 2.04 5.81
C PHE A 39 -1.86 2.54 6.40
N PHE A 40 -1.87 3.77 6.90
CA PHE A 40 -3.03 4.33 7.57
C PHE A 40 -3.08 5.84 7.42
N GLN A 41 -4.25 6.40 7.64
CA GLN A 41 -4.53 7.81 7.53
C GLN A 41 -4.83 8.39 8.91
N ILE A 42 -4.34 9.61 9.15
CA ILE A 42 -4.79 10.48 10.25
C ILE A 42 -5.00 11.86 9.65
N ASP A 43 -6.23 12.36 9.76
CA ASP A 43 -6.67 13.61 9.12
C ASP A 43 -6.36 13.59 7.60
N GLU A 44 -5.66 14.60 7.09
CA GLU A 44 -5.31 14.75 5.67
C GLU A 44 -3.95 14.12 5.31
N VAL A 45 -3.37 13.33 6.21
CA VAL A 45 -2.04 12.75 6.02
C VAL A 45 -2.11 11.22 6.03
N VAL A 46 -1.51 10.62 5.01
CA VAL A 46 -1.35 9.18 4.87
C VAL A 46 0.06 8.80 5.29
N TYR A 47 0.17 7.84 6.20
CA TYR A 47 1.41 7.35 6.76
C TYR A 47 1.69 5.94 6.23
N ALA A 48 2.87 5.76 5.66
CA ALA A 48 3.42 4.44 5.38
C ALA A 48 4.57 4.14 6.32
N VAL A 49 4.45 3.06 7.09
CA VAL A 49 5.47 2.59 8.02
C VAL A 49 6.31 1.54 7.33
N LEU A 50 7.60 1.84 7.15
CA LEU A 50 8.56 1.01 6.45
C LEU A 50 9.50 0.37 7.47
N HIS A 51 9.62 -0.95 7.40
CA HIS A 51 10.58 -1.72 8.17
C HIS A 51 11.69 -2.23 7.26
N GLU A 52 12.87 -2.39 7.81
CA GLU A 52 13.98 -3.04 7.12
C GLU A 52 13.60 -4.45 6.67
N ARG A 53 13.85 -4.75 5.40
CA ARG A 53 13.58 -6.04 4.80
C ARG A 53 14.65 -7.03 5.26
N LYS A 54 14.23 -8.21 5.72
CA LYS A 54 15.18 -9.29 6.03
C LYS A 54 15.84 -9.78 4.74
N PRO A 55 17.13 -10.19 4.75
CA PRO A 55 17.81 -10.68 3.54
C PRO A 55 17.09 -11.84 2.84
N SER A 56 16.39 -12.68 3.61
CA SER A 56 15.62 -13.83 3.09
C SER A 56 14.22 -13.49 2.59
N GLN A 57 13.76 -12.24 2.78
CA GLN A 57 12.41 -11.85 2.39
C GLN A 57 12.42 -11.32 0.94
N PRO A 58 11.53 -11.83 0.07
CA PRO A 58 11.40 -11.34 -1.30
C PRO A 58 10.98 -9.87 -1.34
N ALA A 59 11.26 -9.21 -2.46
CA ALA A 59 10.76 -7.88 -2.72
C ALA A 59 9.22 -7.91 -2.88
N GLU A 60 8.59 -6.76 -2.62
CA GLU A 60 7.13 -6.59 -2.74
C GLU A 60 6.85 -5.51 -3.79
N LEU A 61 5.84 -5.74 -4.62
CA LEU A 61 5.17 -4.75 -5.45
C LEU A 61 4.06 -4.11 -4.64
N TYR A 62 3.89 -2.80 -4.76
CA TYR A 62 2.82 -2.07 -4.11
C TYR A 62 1.88 -1.47 -5.16
N THR A 63 0.58 -1.51 -4.90
CA THR A 63 -0.43 -0.88 -5.75
C THR A 63 -1.57 -0.33 -4.90
N LEU A 64 -2.08 0.84 -5.28
CA LEU A 64 -3.29 1.43 -4.71
C LEU A 64 -4.45 1.17 -5.66
N VAL A 65 -5.49 0.52 -5.16
CA VAL A 65 -6.70 0.22 -5.94
C VAL A 65 -7.90 0.94 -5.33
N PRO A 66 -8.79 1.52 -6.16
CA PRO A 66 -10.02 2.12 -5.64
C PRO A 66 -10.95 1.05 -5.07
N ILE A 67 -11.71 1.43 -4.05
CA ILE A 67 -12.76 0.62 -3.44
C ILE A 67 -14.09 1.14 -3.97
N GLU A 68 -14.76 0.36 -4.81
CA GLU A 68 -16.03 0.76 -5.43
C GLU A 68 -17.23 0.63 -4.48
N ASP A 69 -17.18 -0.36 -3.57
CA ASP A 69 -18.24 -0.65 -2.61
C ASP A 69 -17.62 -0.99 -1.25
N THR A 70 -17.87 -0.13 -0.27
CA THR A 70 -17.37 -0.25 1.11
C THR A 70 -18.26 -1.10 2.01
N SER A 71 -19.31 -1.73 1.47
CA SER A 71 -20.13 -2.68 2.22
C SER A 71 -19.29 -3.86 2.69
N SER A 72 -19.58 -4.38 3.89
CA SER A 72 -18.76 -5.43 4.49
C SER A 72 -18.69 -6.69 3.63
N GLN A 73 -19.77 -7.03 2.93
CA GLN A 73 -19.81 -8.20 2.06
C GLN A 73 -18.93 -8.02 0.82
N SER A 74 -19.07 -6.89 0.12
CA SER A 74 -18.25 -6.58 -1.06
C SER A 74 -16.77 -6.46 -0.72
N MET A 75 -16.45 -5.86 0.43
CA MET A 75 -15.07 -5.79 0.92
C MET A 75 -14.46 -7.16 1.17
N VAL A 76 -15.17 -8.08 1.82
CA VAL A 76 -14.68 -9.45 2.06
C VAL A 76 -14.43 -10.15 0.73
N SER A 77 -15.39 -10.13 -0.20
CA SER A 77 -15.24 -10.77 -1.51
C SER A 77 -14.09 -10.17 -2.33
N MET A 78 -13.91 -8.84 -2.30
CA MET A 78 -12.79 -8.19 -2.94
C MET A 78 -11.46 -8.66 -2.33
N LEU A 79 -11.34 -8.68 -1.01
CA LEU A 79 -10.12 -9.11 -0.32
C LEU A 79 -9.77 -10.57 -0.61
N GLU A 80 -10.76 -11.46 -0.64
CA GLU A 80 -10.58 -12.87 -1.02
C GLU A 80 -10.05 -13.00 -2.45
N GLN A 81 -10.65 -12.29 -3.41
CA GLN A 81 -10.18 -12.29 -4.81
C GLN A 81 -8.75 -11.74 -4.95
N ARG A 82 -8.40 -10.69 -4.20
CA ARG A 82 -7.04 -10.13 -4.20
C ARG A 82 -6.05 -11.11 -3.60
N TRP A 83 -6.42 -11.78 -2.51
CA TRP A 83 -5.62 -12.83 -1.89
C TRP A 83 -5.36 -13.99 -2.85
N GLU A 84 -6.39 -14.48 -3.55
CA GLU A 84 -6.23 -15.53 -4.57
C GLU A 84 -5.29 -15.10 -5.73
N ALA A 85 -5.25 -13.81 -6.05
CA ALA A 85 -4.31 -13.22 -7.02
C ALA A 85 -2.90 -12.96 -6.43
N GLY A 86 -2.65 -13.37 -5.19
CA GLY A 86 -1.36 -13.26 -4.50
C GLY A 86 -1.11 -11.91 -3.80
N PHE A 87 -2.14 -11.08 -3.61
CA PHE A 87 -2.00 -9.80 -2.94
C PHE A 87 -2.40 -9.85 -1.46
N ASP A 88 -1.57 -9.22 -0.63
CA ASP A 88 -1.84 -8.88 0.77
C ASP A 88 -2.45 -7.48 0.87
N ALA A 89 -3.47 -7.31 1.70
CA ALA A 89 -4.03 -6.01 2.04
C ALA A 89 -3.26 -5.36 3.19
N LEU A 90 -2.76 -4.14 2.99
CA LEU A 90 -1.92 -3.43 3.97
C LEU A 90 -2.63 -2.30 4.72
N GLY A 91 -3.69 -1.74 4.14
CA GLY A 91 -4.47 -0.69 4.77
C GLY A 91 -5.23 0.16 3.76
N THR A 92 -6.11 1.02 4.26
CA THR A 92 -6.99 1.86 3.45
C THR A 92 -6.77 3.34 3.71
N VAL A 93 -7.13 4.14 2.72
CA VAL A 93 -7.21 5.61 2.80
C VAL A 93 -8.57 6.05 2.26
N ASP A 94 -9.21 6.97 2.97
CA ASP A 94 -10.48 7.58 2.61
C ASP A 94 -10.24 9.04 2.23
N LEU A 95 -10.62 9.41 1.01
CA LEU A 95 -10.46 10.76 0.48
C LEU A 95 -11.57 11.72 0.96
N GLY A 96 -12.62 11.20 1.61
CA GLY A 96 -13.72 12.00 2.14
C GLY A 96 -14.76 12.46 1.10
N ASP A 97 -14.54 12.17 -0.18
CA ASP A 97 -15.47 12.45 -1.28
C ASP A 97 -16.31 11.22 -1.69
N GLY A 98 -16.26 10.15 -0.88
CA GLY A 98 -16.86 8.85 -1.19
C GLY A 98 -15.92 7.90 -1.92
N THR A 99 -14.71 8.34 -2.27
CA THR A 99 -13.65 7.49 -2.81
C THR A 99 -12.73 7.00 -1.70
N SER A 100 -12.45 5.71 -1.67
CA SER A 100 -11.43 5.12 -0.80
C SER A 100 -10.49 4.26 -1.63
N TYR A 101 -9.23 4.14 -1.19
CA TYR A 101 -8.24 3.28 -1.81
C TYR A 101 -7.74 2.23 -0.82
N LEU A 102 -7.39 1.06 -1.35
CA LEU A 102 -6.75 -0.04 -0.63
C LEU A 102 -5.32 -0.18 -1.14
N LEU A 103 -4.34 -0.13 -0.23
CA LEU A 103 -2.96 -0.50 -0.55
C LEU A 103 -2.84 -2.03 -0.52
N LEU A 104 -2.43 -2.59 -1.65
CA LEU A 104 -2.11 -3.99 -1.83
C LEU A 104 -0.60 -4.18 -2.00
N ALA A 105 -0.08 -5.27 -1.45
CA ALA A 105 1.28 -5.73 -1.68
C ALA A 105 1.27 -7.12 -2.31
N ARG A 106 2.20 -7.41 -3.21
CA ARG A 106 2.41 -8.77 -3.74
C ARG A 106 3.89 -9.06 -3.84
N LEU A 107 4.31 -10.28 -3.54
CA LEU A 107 5.70 -10.68 -3.72
C LEU A 107 6.12 -10.55 -5.18
N GLN A 108 7.32 -10.02 -5.44
CA GLN A 108 7.95 -10.12 -6.75
C GLN A 108 8.45 -11.55 -6.95
N ASP A 109 8.10 -12.15 -8.08
CA ASP A 109 8.67 -13.44 -8.48
C ASP A 109 10.20 -13.32 -8.54
N ALA A 110 10.89 -14.28 -7.94
CA ALA A 110 12.34 -14.40 -8.08
C ALA A 110 12.63 -14.76 -9.54
N THR A 111 13.11 -13.77 -10.30
CA THR A 111 13.58 -13.96 -11.68
C THR A 111 14.99 -14.54 -11.70
#